data_AF-A0A1H5RDB6-F1
#
_entry.id   AF-A0A1H5RDB6-F1
#
_cell.length_a   1.000
_cell.length_b   1.000
_cell.length_c   1.000
_cell.angle_alpha   90.00
_cell.angle_beta   90.00
_cell.angle_gamma   90.00
#
_symmetry.space_group_name_H-M   'P 1'
#
loop_
_entity.id
_entity.type
_entity.pdbx_description
1 polymer ?
#
loop_
_entity_poly.entity_id
_entity_poly.type
_entity_poly.pdbx_seq_one_letter_code
_entity_poly.pdbx_strand_id
1 'polypeptide(L)'
;MTIQEQAQQLELLADQVPTGIALATKSDLEDLQAQVLGLLGETSTATAIQGSIQLAAQQIDEVAAALENVRLQIRDAAQHHLQG
;
A
#
# COMPACT_ATOMS: atom_id res chain seq x y z
N MET A 1 25.06 -3.33 -21.15
CA MET A 1 23.76 -3.75 -20.59
C MET A 1 22.85 -4.06 -21.76
N THR A 2 22.34 -5.27 -21.85
CA THR A 2 21.45 -5.73 -22.92
C THR A 2 19.99 -5.39 -22.60
N ILE A 3 19.12 -5.45 -23.60
CA ILE A 3 17.68 -5.28 -23.44
C ILE A 3 17.10 -6.31 -22.45
N GLN A 4 17.59 -7.55 -22.49
CA GLN A 4 17.19 -8.60 -21.55
C GLN A 4 17.63 -8.28 -20.11
N GLU A 5 18.86 -7.78 -19.93
CA GLU A 5 19.36 -7.36 -18.62
C GLU A 5 18.57 -6.17 -18.07
N GLN A 6 18.16 -5.22 -18.93
CA GLN A 6 17.33 -4.08 -18.54
C GLN A 6 15.92 -4.52 -18.11
N ALA A 7 15.28 -5.40 -18.87
CA ALA A 7 13.96 -5.94 -18.53
C ALA A 7 13.98 -6.69 -17.18
N GLN A 8 15.01 -7.51 -16.94
CA GLN A 8 15.18 -8.20 -15.65
C GLN A 8 15.37 -7.22 -14.49
N GLN A 9 16.13 -6.14 -14.67
CA GLN A 9 16.30 -5.11 -13.64
C GLN A 9 14.99 -4.37 -13.32
N LEU A 10 14.16 -4.12 -14.32
CA LEU A 10 12.86 -3.48 -14.12
C LEU A 10 11.88 -4.39 -13.37
N GLU A 11 11.85 -5.69 -13.65
CA GLU A 11 11.05 -6.65 -12.86
C GLU A 11 11.47 -6.65 -11.39
N LEU A 12 12.78 -6.68 -11.11
CA LEU A 12 13.31 -6.58 -9.75
C LEU A 12 12.97 -5.25 -9.06
N LEU A 13 12.84 -4.16 -9.82
CA LEU A 13 12.43 -2.86 -9.30
C LEU A 13 10.93 -2.82 -9.00
N ALA A 14 10.10 -3.45 -9.83
CA ALA A 14 8.67 -3.57 -9.58
C ALA A 14 8.41 -4.33 -8.27
N ASP A 15 9.16 -5.39 -8.00
CA ASP A 15 9.03 -6.17 -6.75
C ASP A 15 9.43 -5.38 -5.49
N GLN A 16 10.14 -4.25 -5.64
CA GLN A 16 10.49 -3.36 -4.53
C GLN A 16 9.39 -2.33 -4.21
N VAL A 17 8.32 -2.25 -5.00
CA VAL A 17 7.23 -1.31 -4.74
C VAL A 17 6.48 -1.73 -3.46
N PRO A 18 6.37 -0.85 -2.45
CA PRO A 18 5.96 -1.24 -1.09
C PRO A 18 4.43 -1.36 -0.90
N THR A 19 3.73 -2.03 -1.82
CA THR A 19 2.27 -2.25 -1.73
C THR A 19 1.88 -2.99 -0.46
N GLY A 20 2.65 -4.03 -0.09
CA GLY A 20 2.41 -4.80 1.13
C GLY A 20 2.56 -3.99 2.41
N ILE A 21 3.47 -3.02 2.46
CA ILE A 21 3.66 -2.15 3.64
C ILE A 21 2.44 -1.25 3.82
N ALA A 22 1.88 -0.70 2.74
CA ALA A 22 0.65 0.08 2.81
C ALA A 22 -0.51 -0.75 3.37
N LEU A 23 -0.72 -1.96 2.83
CA LEU A 23 -1.77 -2.86 3.33
C LEU A 23 -1.56 -3.28 4.79
N ALA A 24 -0.31 -3.55 5.20
CA ALA A 24 0.02 -3.87 6.59
C ALA A 24 -0.31 -2.69 7.52
N THR A 25 0.07 -1.47 7.13
CA THR A 25 -0.23 -0.25 7.90
C THR A 25 -1.74 -0.07 8.10
N LYS A 26 -2.55 -0.38 7.07
CA LYS A 26 -4.01 -0.36 7.21
C LYS A 26 -4.51 -1.36 8.25
N SER A 27 -4.01 -2.61 8.20
CA SER A 27 -4.36 -3.63 9.18
C SER A 27 -4.00 -3.19 10.60
N ASP A 28 -2.80 -2.62 10.79
CA ASP A 28 -2.35 -2.12 12.09
C ASP A 28 -3.26 -1.00 12.63
N LEU A 29 -3.78 -0.15 11.75
CA LEU A 29 -4.76 0.88 12.11
C LEU A 29 -6.12 0.29 12.51
N GLU A 30 -6.59 -0.74 11.83
CA GLU A 30 -7.83 -1.45 12.18
C GLU A 30 -7.70 -2.14 13.56
N ASP A 31 -6.54 -2.75 13.84
CA ASP A 31 -6.23 -3.33 15.15
C ASP A 31 -6.13 -2.26 16.24
N LEU A 32 -5.54 -1.10 15.93
CA LEU A 32 -5.49 0.05 16.84
C LEU A 32 -6.90 0.56 17.16
N GLN A 33 -7.80 0.60 16.17
CA GLN A 33 -9.19 0.98 16.37
C GLN A 33 -9.90 0.05 17.37
N ALA A 34 -9.73 -1.26 17.21
CA ALA A 34 -10.31 -2.25 18.11
C ALA A 34 -9.77 -2.09 19.55
N GLN A 35 -8.47 -1.84 19.70
CA GLN A 35 -7.85 -1.60 21.00
C GLN A 35 -8.38 -0.32 21.67
N VAL A 36 -8.51 0.78 20.92
CA VAL A 36 -9.07 2.04 21.44
C VAL A 36 -10.50 1.85 21.95
N LEU A 37 -11.34 1.14 21.18
CA LEU A 37 -12.70 0.83 21.60
C LEU A 37 -12.72 -0.05 22.86
N GLY A 38 -11.84 -1.06 22.93
CA GLY A 38 -11.73 -1.93 24.11
C GLY A 38 -11.30 -1.19 25.38
N LEU A 39 -10.43 -0.18 25.26
CA LEU A 39 -9.93 0.59 26.39
C LEU A 39 -10.90 1.68 26.85
N LEU A 40 -11.52 2.39 25.91
CA LEU A 40 -12.33 3.57 26.19
C LEU A 40 -13.83 3.28 26.21
N GLY A 41 -14.27 2.12 25.71
CA GLY A 41 -15.67 1.80 25.48
C GLY A 41 -16.32 2.74 24.47
N GLU A 42 -17.66 2.77 24.45
CA GLU A 42 -18.47 3.62 23.57
C GLU A 42 -18.52 5.07 24.08
N THR A 43 -17.37 5.72 24.16
CA THR A 43 -17.26 7.14 24.52
C THR A 43 -17.18 8.03 23.29
N SER A 44 -17.50 9.31 23.46
CA SER A 44 -17.32 10.33 22.41
C SER A 44 -15.86 10.43 21.95
N THR A 45 -14.91 10.29 22.88
CA THR A 45 -13.47 10.26 22.57
C THR A 45 -13.10 9.06 21.70
N ALA A 46 -13.56 7.86 22.03
CA ALA A 46 -13.33 6.66 21.21
C ALA A 46 -13.90 6.83 19.79
N THR A 47 -15.10 7.41 19.69
CA THR A 47 -15.76 7.70 18.40
C THR A 47 -14.94 8.68 17.55
N ALA A 48 -14.41 9.75 18.14
CA ALA A 48 -13.59 10.73 17.44
C ALA A 48 -12.26 10.13 16.93
N ILE A 49 -11.62 9.29 17.74
CA ILE A 49 -10.40 8.56 17.35
C ILE A 49 -10.71 7.57 16.23
N GLN A 50 -11.81 6.80 16.35
CA GLN A 50 -12.26 5.87 15.32
C GLN A 50 -12.45 6.57 13.98
N GLY A 51 -13.12 7.73 13.95
CA GLY A 51 -13.28 8.52 12.73
C GLY A 51 -11.94 8.97 12.13
N SER A 52 -10.99 9.37 12.97
CA SER A 52 -9.64 9.75 12.53
C SER A 52 -8.87 8.57 11.94
N ILE A 53 -8.98 7.39 12.57
CA ILE A 53 -8.37 6.15 12.07
C ILE A 53 -9.00 5.73 10.73
N GLN A 54 -10.31 5.81 10.60
CA GLN A 54 -11.01 5.48 9.35
C GLN A 54 -10.55 6.38 8.19
N LEU A 55 -10.40 7.68 8.43
CA LEU A 55 -9.87 8.62 7.43
C LEU A 55 -8.44 8.26 7.01
N ALA A 56 -7.59 7.84 7.96
CA ALA A 56 -6.23 7.41 7.67
C ALA A 56 -6.21 6.08 6.89
N ALA A 57 -7.05 5.11 7.26
CA ALA A 57 -7.18 3.84 6.55
C ALA A 57 -7.62 4.05 5.09
N GLN A 58 -8.55 4.97 4.84
CA GLN A 58 -8.99 5.33 3.49
C GLN A 58 -7.85 5.95 2.65
N GLN A 59 -7.04 6.83 3.23
CA GLN A 59 -5.86 7.39 2.56
C GLN A 59 -4.83 6.30 2.23
N ILE A 60 -4.68 5.31 3.11
CA ILE A 60 -3.79 4.17 2.85
C ILE A 60 -4.31 3.31 1.69
N ASP A 61 -5.63 3.10 1.57
CA ASP A 61 -6.20 2.40 0.41
C ASP A 61 -5.85 3.12 -0.91
N GLU A 62 -5.94 4.44 -0.93
CA GLU A 62 -5.56 5.26 -2.09
C GLU A 62 -4.07 5.13 -2.40
N VAL A 63 -3.21 5.18 -1.37
CA VAL A 63 -1.77 4.97 -1.51
C VAL A 63 -1.45 3.57 -2.02
N ALA A 64 -2.10 2.53 -1.49
CA ALA A 64 -1.90 1.15 -1.93
C ALA A 64 -2.27 0.97 -3.41
N ALA A 65 -3.39 1.56 -3.85
CA ALA A 65 -3.82 1.54 -5.25
C ALA A 65 -2.85 2.32 -6.17
N ALA A 66 -2.33 3.45 -5.70
CA ALA A 66 -1.34 4.23 -6.44
C ALA A 66 0.00 3.48 -6.57
N LEU A 67 0.47 2.85 -5.49
CA LEU A 67 1.66 2.02 -5.49
C LEU A 67 1.49 0.81 -6.43
N GLU A 68 0.33 0.16 -6.41
CA GLU A 68 0.04 -0.94 -7.32
C GLU A 68 0.08 -0.50 -8.79
N ASN A 69 -0.44 0.69 -9.11
CA ASN A 69 -0.30 1.27 -10.44
C ASN A 69 1.17 1.50 -10.84
N VAL A 70 2.00 2.03 -9.93
CA VAL A 70 3.43 2.20 -10.17
C VAL A 70 4.10 0.86 -10.47
N ARG A 71 3.78 -0.17 -9.67
CA ARG A 71 4.29 -1.54 -9.87
C ARG A 71 3.94 -2.07 -11.26
N LEU A 72 2.69 -1.92 -11.68
CA LEU A 72 2.22 -2.35 -13.00
C LEU A 72 2.93 -1.60 -14.13
N GLN A 73 3.08 -0.28 -14.03
CA GLN A 73 3.78 0.52 -15.05
C GLN A 73 5.25 0.10 -15.22
N ILE A 74 5.94 -0.24 -14.13
CA ILE A 74 7.32 -0.73 -14.20
C ILE A 74 7.39 -2.10 -14.91
N ARG A 75 6.44 -3.01 -14.61
CA ARG A 75 6.37 -4.32 -15.28
C ARG A 75 6.03 -4.18 -16.76
N ASP A 76 5.09 -3.31 -17.11
CA ASP A 76 4.74 -3.04 -18.50
C ASP A 76 5.96 -2.52 -19.28
N ALA A 77 6.77 -1.64 -18.67
CA ALA A 77 8.03 -1.19 -19.26
C ALA A 77 9.04 -2.33 -19.45
N ALA A 78 9.14 -3.28 -18.51
CA ALA A 78 9.98 -4.47 -18.67
C ALA A 78 9.52 -5.35 -19.85
N GLN A 79 8.22 -5.55 -19.98
CA GLN A 79 7.62 -6.33 -21.06
C GLN A 79 7.81 -5.67 -22.42
N HIS A 80 7.64 -4.35 -22.51
CA HIS A 80 7.91 -3.60 -23.73
C HIS A 80 9.35 -3.73 -24.19
N HIS A 81 10.33 -3.75 -23.28
CA HIS A 81 11.72 -4.01 -23.64
C HIS A 81 11.91 -5.41 -24.23
N LEU A 82 11.22 -6.44 -23.74
CA LEU A 82 11.35 -7.80 -24.30
C LEU A 82 10.68 -7.98 -25.66
N GLN A 83 9.74 -7.11 -26.02
CA GLN A 83 8.99 -7.16 -27.29
C GLN A 83 9.56 -6.23 -28.37
N GLY A 84 10.45 -5.30 -27.99
CA GLY A 84 11.06 -4.30 -28.87
C GLY A 84 12.40 -4.70 -29.48
#